data_AF-A0A7S1EKW1-F1
#
_entry.id   AF-A0A7S1EKW1-F1
#
_cell.length_a   1.000
_cell.length_b   1.000
_cell.length_c   1.000
_cell.angle_alpha   90.00
_cell.angle_beta   90.00
_cell.angle_gamma   90.00
#
_symmetry.space_group_name_H-M   'P 1'
#
loop_
_entity.id
_entity.type
_entity.pdbx_description
1 polymer ?
#
loop_
_entity_poly.entity_id
_entity_poly.type
_entity_poly.pdbx_seq_one_letter_code
_entity_poly.pdbx_strand_id
1 'polypeptide(L)'
;ADGSQYFHEHRDYFDPKEDPPANFEQGGNRICTVITYLKTPRKGGETYFTKLDLALKARPGDAIVFWNVKRDGSVDPDTYHSALPPRDGDKWVAVKWIHETRYQETDGPAQQPSPPSKRGVELQRVKVDMAA
;
A
#
# COMPACT_ATOMS: atom_id res chain seq x y z
N ALA A 1 1.68 13.11 19.84
CA ALA A 1 1.42 12.21 18.70
C ALA A 1 2.17 10.92 18.99
N ASP A 2 1.47 9.80 19.13
CA ASP A 2 1.97 8.54 19.68
C ASP A 2 2.80 7.68 18.69
N GLY A 3 3.33 8.29 17.61
CA GLY A 3 4.19 7.60 16.65
C GLY A 3 3.52 6.50 15.81
N SER A 4 2.21 6.26 15.95
CA SER A 4 1.52 5.11 15.33
C SER A 4 1.00 5.35 13.89
N GLN A 5 1.22 6.54 13.32
CA GLN A 5 0.58 6.96 12.06
C GLN A 5 1.57 7.48 10.99
N TYR A 6 2.79 6.95 10.95
CA TYR A 6 3.73 7.23 9.87
C TYR A 6 4.31 5.92 9.32
N PHE A 7 4.72 5.96 8.06
CA PHE A 7 5.41 4.84 7.42
C PHE A 7 6.70 5.38 6.82
N HIS A 8 7.83 4.75 7.18
CA HIS A 8 9.14 5.18 6.70
C HIS A 8 9.24 5.09 5.17
N GLU A 9 10.26 5.74 4.62
CA GLU A 9 10.60 5.58 3.19
C GLU A 9 10.72 4.10 2.86
N HIS A 10 9.96 3.66 1.86
CA HIS A 10 9.95 2.29 1.37
C HIS A 10 9.54 2.27 -0.11
N ARG A 11 9.57 1.07 -0.67
CA ARG A 11 9.13 0.76 -2.03
C ARG A 11 8.08 -0.35 -1.96
N ASP A 12 7.15 -0.33 -2.91
CA ASP A 12 6.10 -1.35 -3.00
C ASP A 12 6.48 -2.51 -3.93
N TYR A 13 7.38 -2.31 -4.89
CA TYR A 13 7.94 -3.40 -5.67
C TYR A 13 8.89 -4.24 -4.81
N PHE A 14 9.13 -5.47 -5.24
CA PHE A 14 10.20 -6.33 -4.77
C PHE A 14 11.42 -6.23 -5.68
N ASP A 15 12.62 -6.13 -5.13
CA ASP A 15 13.89 -6.18 -5.84
C ASP A 15 14.48 -7.60 -5.72
N PRO A 16 14.64 -8.36 -6.82
CA PRO A 16 15.18 -9.72 -6.77
C PRO A 16 16.58 -9.84 -6.16
N LYS A 17 17.32 -8.73 -6.02
CA LYS A 17 18.64 -8.70 -5.36
C LYS A 17 18.55 -8.56 -3.84
N GLU A 18 17.48 -7.96 -3.34
CA GLU A 18 17.32 -7.60 -1.93
C GLU A 18 16.22 -8.40 -1.23
N ASP A 19 15.18 -8.81 -1.97
CA ASP A 19 14.00 -9.48 -1.46
C ASP A 19 14.02 -11.00 -1.71
N PRO A 20 13.48 -11.78 -0.76
CA PRO A 20 13.41 -13.23 -0.91
C PRO A 20 12.48 -13.63 -2.07
N PRO A 21 12.82 -14.69 -2.83
CA PRO A 21 12.00 -15.18 -3.95
C PRO A 21 10.54 -15.47 -3.57
N ALA A 22 10.28 -15.89 -2.33
CA ALA A 22 8.94 -16.15 -1.80
C ALA A 22 7.97 -14.96 -1.94
N ASN A 23 8.48 -13.72 -1.94
CA ASN A 23 7.65 -12.52 -2.10
C ASN A 23 7.01 -12.44 -3.51
N PHE A 24 7.62 -13.09 -4.50
CA PHE A 24 7.19 -13.05 -5.90
C PHE A 24 6.32 -14.25 -6.29
N GLU A 25 6.31 -15.32 -5.50
CA GLU A 25 5.69 -16.61 -5.89
C GLU A 25 4.18 -16.50 -6.08
N GLN A 26 3.52 -15.64 -5.31
CA GLN A 26 2.06 -15.51 -5.28
C GLN A 26 1.51 -14.50 -6.28
N GLY A 27 2.20 -14.18 -7.37
CA GLY A 27 1.67 -13.27 -8.40
C GLY A 27 2.70 -12.42 -9.13
N GLY A 28 3.99 -12.65 -8.89
CA GLY A 28 5.07 -11.81 -9.40
C GLY A 28 5.18 -10.49 -8.64
N ASN A 29 5.83 -9.52 -9.28
CA ASN A 29 6.07 -8.22 -8.66
C ASN A 29 4.77 -7.38 -8.57
N ARG A 30 4.75 -6.38 -7.68
CA ARG A 30 3.66 -5.41 -7.57
C ARG A 30 3.90 -4.28 -8.57
N ILE A 31 3.25 -4.33 -9.73
CA ILE A 31 3.48 -3.39 -10.83
C ILE A 31 2.84 -2.01 -10.62
N CYS A 32 1.79 -1.91 -9.80
CA CYS A 32 1.09 -0.66 -9.55
C CYS A 32 0.50 -0.63 -8.13
N THR A 33 0.53 0.55 -7.53
CA THR A 33 -0.07 0.83 -6.23
C THR A 33 -1.19 1.85 -6.38
N VAL A 34 -2.32 1.57 -5.75
CA VAL A 34 -3.44 2.49 -5.58
C VAL A 34 -3.63 2.79 -4.10
N ILE A 35 -3.44 4.05 -3.72
CA ILE A 35 -3.69 4.54 -2.36
C ILE A 35 -4.95 5.40 -2.39
N THR A 36 -6.06 4.86 -1.92
CA THR A 36 -7.35 5.57 -1.84
C THR A 36 -7.52 6.20 -0.47
N TYR A 37 -7.77 7.50 -0.42
CA TYR A 37 -7.97 8.24 0.82
C TYR A 37 -9.42 8.12 1.28
N LEU A 38 -9.62 7.54 2.46
CA LEU A 38 -10.94 7.38 3.09
C LEU A 38 -11.23 8.50 4.08
N LYS A 39 -10.17 9.06 4.69
CA LYS A 39 -10.21 10.25 5.55
C LYS A 39 -8.87 10.97 5.47
N THR A 40 -8.90 12.30 5.44
CA THR A 40 -7.70 13.13 5.35
C THR A 40 -7.56 13.99 6.61
N PRO A 41 -6.37 14.06 7.22
CA PRO A 41 -6.13 14.94 8.35
C PRO A 41 -6.13 16.41 7.92
N ARG A 42 -6.46 17.31 8.85
CA ARG A 42 -6.41 18.75 8.60
C ARG A 42 -4.97 19.22 8.35
N LYS A 43 -3.99 18.70 9.07
CA LYS A 43 -2.55 19.01 8.90
C LYS A 43 -1.70 17.75 8.81
N GLY A 44 -0.66 17.77 7.97
CA GLY A 44 0.21 16.62 7.71
C GLY A 44 -0.49 15.52 6.91
N GLY A 45 0.04 14.29 7.00
CA GLY A 45 -0.55 13.11 6.38
C GLY A 45 -0.28 12.94 4.89
N GLU A 46 0.64 13.71 4.32
CA GLU A 46 1.00 13.62 2.92
C GLU A 46 1.60 12.23 2.60
N THR A 47 1.40 11.77 1.37
CA THR A 47 2.24 10.71 0.80
C THR A 47 3.40 11.38 0.10
N TYR A 48 4.61 11.14 0.56
CA TYR A 48 5.81 11.83 0.13
C TYR A 48 6.72 10.90 -0.69
N PHE A 49 6.89 11.20 -1.97
CA PHE A 49 7.80 10.54 -2.89
C PHE A 49 9.17 11.17 -2.76
N THR A 50 10.08 10.46 -2.10
CA THR A 50 11.33 11.02 -1.58
C THR A 50 12.35 11.32 -2.67
N LYS A 51 12.42 10.48 -3.72
CA LYS A 51 13.33 10.70 -4.87
C LYS A 51 12.86 11.82 -5.80
N LEU A 52 11.56 12.10 -5.77
CA LEU A 52 10.94 13.15 -6.57
C LEU A 52 10.79 14.48 -5.81
N ASP A 53 11.10 14.50 -4.51
CA ASP A 53 10.80 15.63 -3.61
C ASP A 53 9.34 16.12 -3.74
N LEU A 54 8.41 15.15 -3.78
CA LEU A 54 7.00 15.42 -4.07
C LEU A 54 6.10 14.94 -2.94
N ALA A 55 5.47 15.88 -2.24
CA ALA A 55 4.49 15.61 -1.19
C ALA A 55 3.05 15.79 -1.73
N LEU A 56 2.26 14.73 -1.70
CA LEU A 56 0.88 14.73 -2.16
C LEU A 56 -0.10 14.64 -1.00
N LYS A 57 -1.07 15.57 -0.98
CA LYS A 57 -2.21 15.55 -0.07
C LYS A 57 -3.48 15.31 -0.88
N ALA A 58 -4.20 14.24 -0.57
CA ALA A 58 -5.46 13.91 -1.21
C ALA A 58 -6.63 14.10 -0.25
N ARG A 59 -7.84 14.34 -0.77
CA ARG A 59 -9.07 14.45 0.01
C ARG A 59 -9.76 13.08 0.13
N PRO A 60 -10.72 12.91 1.04
CA PRO A 60 -11.53 11.70 1.07
C PRO A 60 -12.20 11.45 -0.30
N GLY A 61 -12.04 10.24 -0.83
CA GLY A 61 -12.51 9.83 -2.15
C GLY A 61 -11.46 9.95 -3.27
N ASP A 62 -10.40 10.76 -3.09
CA ASP A 62 -9.30 10.84 -4.04
C ASP A 62 -8.39 9.60 -3.92
N ALA A 63 -7.68 9.26 -5.00
CA ALA A 63 -6.66 8.21 -4.99
C ALA A 63 -5.35 8.71 -5.61
N ILE A 64 -4.23 8.27 -5.03
CA ILE A 64 -2.90 8.37 -5.65
C ILE A 64 -2.60 7.03 -6.31
N VAL A 65 -2.26 7.07 -7.59
CA VAL A 65 -1.93 5.88 -8.39
C VAL A 65 -0.55 6.07 -8.99
N PHE A 66 0.32 5.09 -8.82
CA PHE A 66 1.66 5.10 -9.39
C PHE A 66 2.09 3.68 -9.80
N TRP A 67 2.89 3.62 -10.86
CA TRP A 67 3.47 2.38 -11.37
C TRP A 67 4.81 2.16 -10.69
N ASN A 68 5.00 1.03 -10.02
CA ASN A 68 6.25 0.67 -9.35
C ASN A 68 7.33 0.17 -10.32
N VAL A 69 6.98 0.06 -11.61
CA VAL A 69 7.83 -0.43 -12.68
C VAL A 69 7.74 0.51 -13.88
N LYS A 70 8.85 0.59 -14.63
CA LYS A 70 8.97 1.30 -15.90
C LYS A 70 8.34 0.47 -17.03
N ARG A 71 8.23 1.08 -18.21
CA ARG A 71 7.65 0.41 -19.40
C ARG A 71 8.43 -0.82 -19.86
N ASP A 72 9.72 -0.90 -19.54
CA ASP A 72 10.57 -2.05 -19.83
C ASP A 72 10.48 -3.16 -18.76
N GLY A 73 9.65 -2.98 -17.74
CA GLY A 73 9.47 -3.92 -16.64
C GLY A 73 10.50 -3.78 -15.51
N SER A 74 11.51 -2.91 -15.67
CA SER A 74 12.44 -2.63 -14.57
C SER A 74 11.73 -1.87 -13.45
N VAL A 75 12.16 -2.09 -12.20
CA VAL A 75 11.62 -1.37 -11.04
C VAL A 75 11.92 0.13 -11.15
N ASP A 76 11.04 0.96 -10.60
CA ASP A 76 11.19 2.42 -10.66
C ASP A 76 11.59 3.02 -9.31
N PRO A 77 12.88 3.41 -9.11
CA PRO A 77 13.32 4.03 -7.87
C PRO A 77 12.63 5.36 -7.55
N ASP A 78 11.99 6.01 -8.52
CA ASP A 78 11.28 7.26 -8.25
C ASP A 78 10.02 7.05 -7.39
N THR A 79 9.60 5.80 -7.20
CA THR A 79 8.43 5.44 -6.39
C THR A 79 8.76 5.14 -4.93
N TYR A 80 10.00 5.36 -4.47
CA TYR A 80 10.29 5.36 -3.04
C TYR A 80 9.44 6.43 -2.36
N HIS A 81 8.66 6.01 -1.37
CA HIS A 81 7.66 6.87 -0.75
C HIS A 81 7.52 6.60 0.75
N SER A 82 6.96 7.58 1.44
CA SER A 82 6.68 7.54 2.88
C SER A 82 5.30 8.10 3.17
N ALA A 83 4.70 7.65 4.26
CA ALA A 83 3.49 8.29 4.79
C ALA A 83 3.93 9.27 5.89
N LEU A 84 3.86 10.57 5.60
CA LEU A 84 4.19 11.60 6.57
C LEU A 84 3.17 11.59 7.72
N PRO A 85 3.59 11.86 8.97
CA PRO A 85 2.70 11.81 10.11
C PRO A 85 1.57 12.86 10.00
N PRO A 86 0.32 12.48 10.28
CA PRO A 86 -0.74 13.45 10.52
C PRO A 86 -0.42 14.24 11.79
N ARG A 87 -0.64 15.55 11.73
CA ARG A 87 -0.37 16.48 12.84
C ARG A 87 -1.65 17.03 13.46
N ASP A 88 -2.77 16.96 12.75
CA ASP A 88 -4.10 17.33 13.24
C ASP A 88 -5.20 16.51 12.54
N GLY A 89 -5.88 15.64 13.31
CA GLY A 89 -6.85 14.66 12.81
C GLY A 89 -6.23 13.34 12.35
N ASP A 90 -7.06 12.45 11.79
CA ASP A 90 -6.63 11.10 11.38
C ASP A 90 -6.52 10.97 9.87
N LYS A 91 -5.57 10.15 9.41
CA LYS A 91 -5.46 9.67 8.03
C LYS A 91 -5.97 8.23 7.95
N TRP A 92 -6.90 7.98 7.02
CA TRP A 92 -7.35 6.62 6.71
C TRP A 92 -7.18 6.39 5.22
N VAL A 93 -6.49 5.31 4.86
CA VAL A 93 -6.27 4.92 3.46
C VAL A 93 -6.60 3.44 3.27
N ALA A 94 -7.04 3.09 2.06
CA ALA A 94 -7.03 1.73 1.57
C ALA A 94 -5.94 1.61 0.52
N VAL A 95 -5.05 0.62 0.67
CA VAL A 95 -3.97 0.34 -0.28
C VAL A 95 -4.31 -0.91 -1.08
N LYS A 96 -4.21 -0.81 -2.40
CA LYS A 96 -4.31 -1.97 -3.29
C LYS A 96 -3.04 -2.08 -4.12
N TRP A 97 -2.35 -3.19 -3.94
CA TRP A 97 -1.27 -3.59 -4.83
C TRP A 97 -1.81 -4.42 -5.98
N ILE A 98 -1.40 -4.05 -7.18
CA ILE A 98 -1.72 -4.76 -8.42
C ILE A 98 -0.46 -5.53 -8.83
N HIS A 99 -0.60 -6.85 -8.91
CA HIS A 99 0.49 -7.75 -9.26
C HIS A 99 0.61 -7.94 -10.78
N GLU A 100 1.81 -8.30 -11.22
CA GLU A 100 2.15 -8.61 -12.61
C GLU A 100 1.27 -9.71 -13.21
N THR A 101 0.96 -10.71 -12.39
CA THR A 101 0.09 -11.83 -12.77
C THR A 101 -1.04 -11.99 -11.75
N ARG A 102 -1.96 -12.90 -12.05
CA ARG A 102 -3.04 -13.24 -11.12
C ARG A 102 -2.44 -13.74 -9.80
N TYR A 103 -2.79 -13.04 -8.72
CA TYR A 103 -2.37 -13.45 -7.39
C TYR A 103 -2.89 -14.85 -7.08
N GLN A 104 -1.99 -15.75 -6.67
CA GLN A 104 -2.34 -17.11 -6.29
C GLN A 104 -2.45 -17.14 -4.77
N GLU A 105 -3.68 -17.27 -4.27
CA GLU A 105 -3.89 -17.55 -2.86
C GLU A 105 -3.35 -18.95 -2.58
N THR A 106 -2.35 -19.06 -1.70
CA THR A 106 -1.96 -20.38 -1.20
C THR A 106 -3.11 -20.87 -0.33
N ASP A 107 -3.75 -21.97 -0.72
CA ASP A 107 -4.67 -22.70 0.13
C ASP A 107 -3.92 -23.04 1.43
N GLY A 108 -4.22 -22.33 2.52
CA GLY A 108 -4.16 -22.94 3.85
C GLY A 108 -5.00 -24.22 3.85
N PRO A 109 -4.93 -25.09 4.88
CA PRO A 109 -5.58 -26.42 4.83
C PRO A 109 -7.00 -26.30 4.27
N ALA A 110 -7.24 -27.03 3.18
CA ALA A 110 -8.33 -26.83 2.23
C ALA A 110 -9.61 -26.31 2.89
N GLN A 111 -9.85 -25.00 2.82
CA GLN A 111 -11.18 -24.49 3.04
C GLN A 111 -11.99 -24.88 1.82
N GLN A 112 -13.12 -25.55 2.05
CA GLN A 112 -14.06 -25.92 0.98
C GLN A 112 -14.26 -24.74 0.02
N PRO A 113 -14.38 -24.98 -1.30
CA PRO A 113 -14.52 -23.91 -2.27
C PRO A 113 -15.66 -23.02 -1.85
N SER A 114 -15.33 -21.78 -1.49
CA SER A 114 -16.34 -20.78 -1.19
C SER A 114 -17.12 -20.51 -2.47
N PRO A 115 -18.46 -20.40 -2.43
CA PRO A 115 -19.22 -19.96 -3.59
C PRO A 115 -18.67 -18.60 -4.08
N PRO A 116 -18.76 -18.30 -5.39
CA PRO A 116 -18.12 -17.12 -5.97
C PRO A 116 -18.47 -15.87 -5.17
N SER A 117 -17.46 -15.30 -4.50
CA SER A 117 -17.71 -14.17 -3.60
C SER A 117 -18.16 -12.98 -4.44
N LYS A 118 -19.34 -12.44 -4.11
CA LYS A 118 -19.76 -11.15 -4.63
C LYS A 118 -18.77 -10.12 -4.06
N ARG A 119 -18.01 -9.49 -4.97
CA ARG A 119 -17.08 -8.36 -4.74
C ARG A 119 -17.30 -7.67 -3.39
N GLY A 120 -16.42 -7.94 -2.43
CA GLY A 120 -16.32 -7.25 -1.16
C GLY A 120 -14.85 -6.93 -0.90
N VAL A 121 -14.54 -5.66 -0.65
CA VAL A 121 -13.21 -5.23 -0.20
C VAL A 121 -13.13 -5.52 1.29
N GLU A 122 -12.16 -6.34 1.71
CA GLU A 122 -11.85 -6.54 3.12
C GLU A 122 -10.98 -5.38 3.61
N LEU A 123 -11.50 -4.62 4.58
CA LEU A 123 -10.77 -3.54 5.24
C LEU A 123 -9.94 -4.13 6.39
N GLN A 124 -8.61 -4.04 6.29
CA GLN A 124 -7.75 -4.33 7.44
C GLN A 124 -7.98 -3.28 8.54
N ARG A 125 -8.35 -3.75 9.73
CA ARG A 125 -8.58 -2.93 10.92
C ARG A 125 -7.34 -2.97 11.79
N VAL A 126 -6.58 -1.89 11.85
CA VAL A 126 -5.56 -1.70 12.90
C VAL A 126 -6.31 -1.24 14.15
N LYS A 127 -6.47 -2.14 15.15
CA LYS A 127 -6.94 -1.77 16.49
C LYS A 127 -5.74 -1.23 17.27
N VAL A 128 -5.90 -0.03 17.84
CA VAL A 128 -5.02 0.48 18.89
C VAL A 128 -5.76 0.27 20.20
N ASP A 129 -5.26 -0.66 21.03
CA ASP A 129 -5.74 -0.80 22.39
C ASP A 129 -5.12 0.33 23.23
N MET A 130 -5.97 1.26 23.64
CA MET A 130 -5.64 2.29 24.62
C MET A 130 -5.82 1.68 26.01
N ALA A 131 -4.71 1.29 26.64
CA ALA A 131 -4.71 1.06 28.07
C ALA A 131 -4.60 2.41 28.80
N ALA A 132 -5.47 2.60 29.80
CA ALA A 132 -5.57 3.79 30.64
C ALA A 132 -4.35 3.97 31.56
#